data_AF-A0A9P8LE02-F1
#
_entry.id   AF-A0A9P8LE02-F1
#
_cell.length_a   1.000
_cell.length_b   1.000
_cell.length_c   1.000
_cell.angle_alpha   90.00
_cell.angle_beta   90.00
_cell.angle_gamma   90.00
#
_symmetry.space_group_name_H-M   'P 1'
#
loop_
_entity.id
_entity.type
_entity.pdbx_description
1 polymer ?
#
loop_
_entity_poly.entity_id
_entity_poly.type
_entity_poly.pdbx_seq_one_letter_code
_entity_poly.pdbx_strand_id
1 'polypeptide(L)'
;MSDPAIPDRPWHNPLTIDLLHKVLNTTFFHPFVAWIIPLCLRAQVTPYEHPAMLITVSWATLLTLLFFLSILNRRIAYGKPREVDLNDEVIVITGGASGLGLLIAEVYGLRGASVAVLDVRELEVGEARGVEFYKCDVGDREQVERVAKEIEEDFSCDAKQLGTPTILINNAAIAHGKSILDLSHEEIERTFRVNLLSHFHTIKTFLPGMIRENRGTVVTMSSVLAHLGCRNLSDYTSSKSALLALHASLTAELLHTHQKTIKTLLVTPGQITTPLFAGIKTPAPFLAPVLEPVDVAKEVIKAIDSGEGGVIAMPLYARWLPWMGVLPAGLHSVLRWWSGVDVAVEGFVGRNGEEQTEKGKEKEETRYFEG
;
A
#
# COMPACT_ATOMS: atom_id res chain seq x y z
N MET A 1 22.81 26.42 5.11
CA MET A 1 21.42 25.94 5.19
C MET A 1 21.37 24.92 6.31
N SER A 2 20.81 25.31 7.45
CA SER A 2 20.61 24.44 8.60
C SER A 2 19.49 23.46 8.27
N ASP A 3 19.80 22.18 8.34
CA ASP A 3 18.84 21.07 8.32
C ASP A 3 17.71 21.38 9.32
N PRO A 4 16.42 21.35 8.95
CA PRO A 4 15.35 21.52 9.91
C PRO A 4 15.45 20.38 10.92
N ALA A 5 15.83 20.72 12.15
CA ALA A 5 16.01 19.77 13.24
C ALA A 5 14.79 18.85 13.33
N ILE A 6 15.00 17.56 13.08
CA ILE A 6 14.00 16.52 13.34
C ILE A 6 13.58 16.70 14.80
N PRO A 7 12.30 17.00 15.11
CA PRO A 7 11.88 17.20 16.48
C PRO A 7 12.25 15.95 17.27
N ASP A 8 12.85 16.12 18.46
CA ASP A 8 13.22 15.02 19.36
C ASP A 8 12.00 14.10 19.55
N ARG A 9 11.97 12.99 18.81
CA ARG A 9 10.90 12.01 18.92
C ARG A 9 11.09 11.33 20.28
N PRO A 10 10.07 11.28 21.15
CA PRO A 10 10.22 10.65 22.45
C PRO A 10 10.69 9.19 22.31
N TRP A 11 11.55 8.73 23.22
CA TRP A 11 12.19 7.40 23.15
C TRP A 11 11.22 6.22 23.03
N HIS A 12 9.98 6.40 23.46
CA HIS A 12 8.92 5.40 23.41
C HIS A 12 8.09 5.44 22.11
N ASN A 13 8.27 6.43 21.24
CA ASN A 13 7.55 6.55 19.97
C ASN A 13 7.70 5.31 19.04
N PRO A 14 8.85 4.61 18.98
CA PRO A 14 8.94 3.34 18.22
C PRO A 14 8.25 2.15 18.89
N LEU A 15 7.81 2.23 20.15
CA LEU A 15 7.11 1.14 20.85
C LEU A 15 5.64 1.10 20.42
N THR A 16 5.35 0.38 19.34
CA THR A 16 4.01 0.21 18.78
C THR A 16 3.47 -1.21 19.01
N ILE A 17 2.15 -1.38 18.90
CA ILE A 17 1.54 -2.71 18.92
C ILE A 17 2.08 -3.61 17.79
N ASP A 18 2.41 -3.02 16.65
CA ASP A 18 3.06 -3.67 15.53
C ASP A 18 4.45 -4.20 15.87
N LEU A 19 5.26 -3.41 16.59
CA LEU A 19 6.57 -3.85 17.05
C LEU A 19 6.45 -5.02 18.04
N LEU A 20 5.56 -4.90 19.03
CA LEU A 20 5.31 -5.98 19.99
C LEU A 20 4.87 -7.26 19.29
N HIS A 21 3.90 -7.17 18.40
CA HIS A 21 3.42 -8.30 17.62
C HIS A 21 4.51 -8.91 16.73
N LYS A 22 5.36 -8.09 16.11
CA LYS A 22 6.51 -8.55 15.30
C LYS A 22 7.53 -9.31 16.16
N VAL A 23 7.87 -8.78 17.34
CA VAL A 23 8.80 -9.43 18.29
C VAL A 23 8.21 -10.77 18.75
N LEU A 24 6.95 -10.79 19.18
CA LEU A 24 6.28 -12.00 19.64
C LEU A 24 6.21 -13.07 18.54
N ASN A 25 5.91 -12.68 17.30
CA ASN A 25 5.86 -13.61 16.16
C ASN A 25 7.22 -14.14 15.73
N THR A 26 8.29 -13.38 15.94
CA THR A 26 9.65 -13.82 15.62
C THR A 26 10.24 -14.69 16.74
N THR A 27 9.72 -14.53 17.98
CA THR A 27 10.21 -15.23 19.18
C THR A 27 9.20 -16.30 19.63
N PHE A 28 8.27 -15.97 20.53
CA PHE A 28 7.41 -16.94 21.23
C PHE A 28 6.38 -17.65 20.35
N PHE A 29 5.94 -17.02 19.25
CA PHE A 29 4.93 -17.59 18.35
C PHE A 29 5.54 -18.19 17.08
N HIS A 30 6.87 -18.18 16.94
CA HIS A 30 7.51 -18.81 15.80
C HIS A 30 7.57 -20.33 16.01
N PRO A 31 7.11 -21.16 15.05
CA PRO A 31 7.06 -22.61 15.23
C PRO A 31 8.45 -23.20 15.54
N PHE A 32 9.50 -22.73 14.86
CA PHE A 32 10.88 -23.17 15.12
C PHE A 32 11.34 -22.87 16.56
N VAL A 33 11.06 -21.67 17.07
CA VAL A 33 11.47 -21.26 18.42
C VAL A 33 10.67 -22.01 19.48
N ALA A 34 9.38 -22.26 19.21
CA ALA A 34 8.51 -23.03 20.11
C ALA A 34 9.04 -24.45 20.35
N TRP A 35 9.66 -25.08 19.35
CA TRP A 35 10.28 -26.41 19.48
C TRP A 35 11.60 -26.43 20.29
N ILE A 36 12.27 -25.28 20.46
CA ILE A 36 13.49 -25.21 21.28
C ILE A 36 13.17 -25.55 22.75
N ILE A 37 11.99 -25.15 23.25
CA ILE A 37 11.62 -25.34 24.66
C ILE A 37 11.47 -26.84 25.02
N PRO A 38 10.67 -27.65 24.28
CA PRO A 38 10.65 -29.11 24.49
C PRO A 38 12.02 -29.77 24.36
N LEU A 39 12.86 -29.32 23.42
CA LEU A 39 14.22 -29.86 23.23
C LEU A 39 15.12 -29.58 24.45
N CYS A 40 15.04 -28.38 25.02
CA CYS A 40 15.74 -28.02 26.25
C CYS A 40 15.26 -28.85 27.46
N LEU A 41 13.93 -29.02 27.62
CA LEU A 41 13.37 -29.90 28.66
C LEU A 41 13.84 -31.35 28.48
N ARG A 42 13.93 -31.81 27.22
CA ARG A 42 14.44 -33.14 26.93
C ARG A 42 15.92 -33.29 27.26
N ALA A 43 16.73 -32.26 26.99
CA ALA A 43 18.15 -32.22 27.35
C ALA A 43 18.36 -32.25 28.88
N GLN A 44 17.42 -31.69 29.65
CA GLN A 44 17.38 -31.79 31.12
C GLN A 44 16.82 -33.13 31.63
N VAL A 45 16.57 -34.11 30.75
CA VAL A 45 16.03 -35.43 31.09
C VAL A 45 14.66 -35.34 31.78
N THR A 46 13.85 -34.33 31.43
CA THR A 46 12.48 -34.22 31.93
C THR A 46 11.62 -35.38 31.39
N PRO A 47 10.84 -36.09 32.22
CA PRO A 47 9.95 -37.16 31.78
C PRO A 47 8.90 -36.67 30.77
N TYR A 48 8.50 -37.53 29.83
CA TYR A 48 7.48 -37.19 28.82
C TYR A 48 6.11 -36.87 29.43
N GLU A 49 5.80 -37.48 30.56
CA GLU A 49 4.54 -37.29 31.29
C GLU A 49 4.52 -36.00 32.12
N HIS A 50 5.66 -35.32 32.27
CA HIS A 50 5.74 -34.11 33.06
C HIS A 50 4.87 -33.00 32.43
N PRO A 51 4.03 -32.28 33.21
CA PRO A 51 3.09 -31.28 32.68
C PRO A 51 3.76 -30.23 31.77
N ALA A 52 4.96 -29.78 32.13
CA ALA A 52 5.72 -28.81 31.32
C ALA A 52 6.10 -29.37 29.93
N MET A 53 6.42 -30.66 29.83
CA MET A 53 6.71 -31.31 28.54
C MET A 53 5.44 -31.38 27.69
N LEU A 54 4.33 -31.82 28.28
CA LEU A 54 3.05 -31.95 27.58
C LEU A 54 2.54 -30.58 27.06
N ILE A 55 2.59 -29.53 27.88
CA ILE A 55 2.14 -28.19 27.49
C ILE A 55 3.01 -27.64 26.36
N THR A 56 4.33 -27.71 26.48
CA THR A 56 5.26 -27.12 25.51
C THR A 56 5.23 -27.86 24.16
N VAL A 57 5.13 -29.19 24.17
CA VAL A 57 4.94 -29.99 22.95
C VAL A 57 3.59 -29.69 22.31
N SER A 58 2.51 -29.61 23.10
CA SER A 58 1.18 -29.28 22.58
C SER A 58 1.15 -27.89 21.94
N TRP A 59 1.78 -26.91 22.58
CA TRP A 59 1.90 -25.55 22.07
C TRP A 59 2.72 -25.49 20.78
N ALA A 60 3.91 -26.10 20.75
CA ALA A 60 4.75 -26.16 19.56
C ALA A 60 4.05 -26.87 18.39
N THR A 61 3.32 -27.95 18.68
CA THR A 61 2.51 -28.67 17.70
C THR A 61 1.38 -27.80 17.16
N LEU A 62 0.65 -27.09 18.02
CA LEU A 62 -0.41 -26.16 17.62
C LEU A 62 0.14 -25.05 16.71
N LEU A 63 1.23 -24.39 17.11
CA LEU A 63 1.85 -23.34 16.29
C LEU A 63 2.34 -23.87 14.94
N THR A 64 2.92 -25.07 14.93
CA THR A 64 3.37 -25.73 13.70
C THR A 64 2.18 -26.04 12.79
N LEU A 65 1.08 -26.56 13.35
CA LEU A 65 -0.15 -26.82 12.62
C LEU A 65 -0.73 -25.52 12.02
N LEU A 66 -0.84 -24.46 12.82
CA LEU A 66 -1.34 -23.16 12.36
C LEU A 66 -0.45 -22.56 11.26
N PHE A 67 0.88 -22.72 11.38
CA PHE A 67 1.83 -22.30 10.36
C PHE A 67 1.59 -23.04 9.04
N PHE A 68 1.51 -24.37 9.07
CA PHE A 68 1.23 -25.17 7.86
C PHE A 68 -0.17 -24.88 7.27
N LEU A 69 -1.19 -24.72 8.11
CA LEU A 69 -2.52 -24.31 7.66
C LEU A 69 -2.50 -22.93 6.99
N SER A 70 -1.69 -22.00 7.49
CA SER A 70 -1.54 -20.67 6.88
C SER A 70 -0.89 -20.75 5.48
N ILE A 71 0.12 -21.60 5.31
CA ILE A 71 0.75 -21.86 4.01
C ILE A 71 -0.25 -22.51 3.07
N LEU A 72 -0.96 -23.54 3.53
CA LEU A 72 -1.97 -24.24 2.74
C LEU A 72 -3.09 -23.30 2.31
N ASN A 73 -3.58 -22.45 3.22
CA ASN A 73 -4.59 -21.44 2.93
C ASN A 73 -4.10 -20.47 1.83
N ARG A 74 -2.86 -19.96 1.92
CA ARG A 74 -2.28 -19.11 0.87
C ARG A 74 -2.19 -19.82 -0.48
N ARG A 75 -1.78 -21.09 -0.51
CA ARG A 75 -1.69 -21.89 -1.74
C ARG A 75 -3.07 -22.13 -2.36
N ILE A 76 -4.08 -22.40 -1.55
CA ILE A 76 -5.46 -22.59 -2.00
C ILE A 76 -6.02 -21.27 -2.52
N ALA A 77 -5.82 -20.16 -1.81
CA ALA A 77 -6.31 -18.85 -2.22
C ALA A 77 -5.61 -18.34 -3.49
N TYR A 78 -4.29 -18.17 -3.44
CA TYR A 78 -3.51 -17.41 -4.43
C TYR A 78 -2.68 -18.27 -5.40
N GLY A 79 -2.67 -19.60 -5.21
CA GLY A 79 -1.93 -20.53 -6.04
C GLY A 79 -0.45 -20.63 -5.68
N LYS A 80 0.35 -21.17 -6.62
CA LYS A 80 1.81 -21.16 -6.51
C LYS A 80 2.34 -19.74 -6.78
N PRO A 81 3.35 -19.25 -6.07
CA PRO A 81 4.02 -18.00 -6.43
C PRO A 81 4.59 -18.11 -7.84
N ARG A 82 4.61 -16.99 -8.56
CA ARG A 82 5.29 -16.90 -9.85
C ARG A 82 6.78 -16.65 -9.64
N GLU A 83 7.59 -16.99 -10.64
CA GLU A 83 8.98 -16.57 -10.68
C GLU A 83 9.05 -15.10 -11.10
N VAL A 84 9.93 -14.34 -10.46
CA VAL A 84 10.14 -12.90 -10.70
C VAL A 84 11.64 -12.67 -10.87
N ASP A 85 12.07 -12.51 -12.12
CA ASP A 85 13.43 -12.08 -12.47
C ASP A 85 13.35 -10.66 -13.01
N LEU A 86 13.91 -9.70 -12.28
CA LEU A 86 13.84 -8.28 -12.62
C LEU A 86 14.38 -7.95 -14.02
N ASN A 87 15.22 -8.80 -14.60
CA ASN A 87 15.73 -8.62 -15.97
C ASN A 87 14.65 -8.76 -17.05
N ASP A 88 13.57 -9.47 -16.72
CA ASP A 88 12.43 -9.78 -17.59
C ASP A 88 11.17 -9.00 -17.18
N GLU A 89 11.24 -8.21 -16.11
CA GLU A 89 10.11 -7.46 -15.59
C GLU A 89 10.11 -6.01 -16.08
N VAL A 90 8.91 -5.56 -16.46
CA VAL A 90 8.62 -4.17 -16.82
C VAL A 90 7.58 -3.65 -15.84
N ILE A 91 7.99 -2.68 -15.03
CA ILE A 91 7.25 -2.19 -13.89
C ILE A 91 6.65 -0.82 -14.21
N VAL A 92 5.34 -0.77 -14.36
CA VAL A 92 4.60 0.48 -14.56
C VAL A 92 4.05 0.96 -13.22
N ILE A 93 4.39 2.19 -12.82
CA ILE A 93 3.97 2.77 -11.54
C ILE A 93 3.21 4.08 -11.79
N THR A 94 1.95 4.14 -11.37
CA THR A 94 1.17 5.38 -11.45
C THR A 94 1.34 6.24 -10.19
N GLY A 95 1.40 7.56 -10.35
CA GLY A 95 1.66 8.47 -9.21
C GLY A 95 3.08 8.30 -8.65
N GLY A 96 4.04 8.02 -9.53
CA GLY A 96 5.42 7.68 -9.17
C GLY A 96 6.35 8.89 -9.01
N ALA A 97 5.88 10.12 -9.19
CA ALA A 97 6.72 11.32 -9.03
C ALA A 97 6.79 11.84 -7.58
N SER A 98 6.10 11.22 -6.62
CA SER A 98 6.23 11.59 -5.20
C SER A 98 5.81 10.48 -4.24
N GLY A 99 6.16 10.63 -2.96
CA GLY A 99 5.66 9.78 -1.86
C GLY A 99 6.02 8.30 -2.03
N LEU A 100 5.05 7.42 -1.81
CA LEU A 100 5.26 5.96 -1.86
C LEU A 100 5.63 5.47 -3.26
N GLY A 101 5.02 6.03 -4.31
CA GLY A 101 5.27 5.64 -5.70
C GLY A 101 6.71 5.89 -6.11
N LEU A 102 7.25 7.07 -5.75
CA LEU A 102 8.64 7.43 -5.99
C LEU A 102 9.62 6.46 -5.31
N LEU A 103 9.41 6.17 -4.03
CA LEU A 103 10.27 5.23 -3.29
C LEU A 103 10.29 3.83 -3.92
N ILE A 104 9.15 3.34 -4.40
CA ILE A 104 9.09 2.04 -5.09
C ILE A 104 9.82 2.12 -6.44
N ALA A 105 9.64 3.21 -7.20
CA ALA A 105 10.32 3.43 -8.47
C ALA A 105 11.84 3.48 -8.32
N GLU A 106 12.34 4.25 -7.35
CA GLU A 106 13.77 4.36 -7.04
C GLU A 106 14.38 3.02 -6.66
N VAL A 107 13.73 2.26 -5.77
CA VAL A 107 14.28 0.96 -5.33
C VAL A 107 14.36 -0.02 -6.49
N TYR A 108 13.37 -0.06 -7.39
CA TYR A 108 13.44 -0.94 -8.56
C TYR A 108 14.44 -0.45 -9.62
N GLY A 109 14.52 0.86 -9.86
CA GLY A 109 15.51 1.45 -10.77
C GLY A 109 16.95 1.18 -10.30
N LEU A 110 17.22 1.31 -8.99
CA LEU A 110 18.51 0.96 -8.39
C LEU A 110 18.83 -0.54 -8.45
N ARG A 111 17.82 -1.40 -8.55
CA ARG A 111 17.96 -2.85 -8.73
C ARG A 111 18.11 -3.26 -10.20
N GLY A 112 18.11 -2.30 -11.14
CA GLY A 112 18.27 -2.53 -12.56
C GLY A 112 17.03 -3.11 -13.26
N ALA A 113 15.85 -2.95 -12.67
CA ALA A 113 14.60 -3.30 -13.33
C ALA A 113 14.19 -2.23 -14.34
N SER A 114 13.44 -2.61 -15.38
CA SER A 114 12.81 -1.68 -16.32
C SER A 114 11.61 -1.01 -15.64
N VAL A 115 11.70 0.29 -15.31
CA VAL A 115 10.64 1.01 -14.58
C VAL A 115 10.11 2.17 -15.41
N ALA A 116 8.79 2.22 -15.60
CA ALA A 116 8.07 3.32 -16.22
C ALA A 116 7.18 4.02 -15.19
N VAL A 117 7.41 5.32 -14.95
CA VAL A 117 6.62 6.15 -14.05
C VAL A 117 5.63 7.00 -14.84
N LEU A 118 4.35 6.87 -14.49
CA LEU A 118 3.26 7.67 -15.04
C LEU A 118 2.79 8.68 -13.98
N ASP A 119 3.00 9.96 -14.24
CA ASP A 119 2.53 11.03 -13.37
C ASP A 119 2.21 12.30 -14.17
N VAL A 120 1.37 13.17 -13.60
CA VAL A 120 1.09 14.49 -14.16
C VAL A 120 2.19 15.50 -13.81
N ARG A 121 2.87 15.27 -12.67
CA ARG A 121 4.02 16.05 -12.23
C ARG A 121 5.29 15.47 -12.84
N GLU A 122 6.19 16.37 -13.22
CA GLU A 122 7.51 15.96 -13.69
C GLU A 122 8.33 15.40 -12.52
N LEU A 123 9.09 14.35 -12.81
CA LEU A 123 10.05 13.75 -11.90
C LEU A 123 11.26 14.68 -11.80
N GLU A 124 11.72 15.02 -10.60
CA GLU A 124 12.87 15.93 -10.49
C GLU A 124 14.17 15.21 -10.91
N VAL A 125 15.00 15.92 -11.67
CA VAL A 125 16.20 15.34 -12.30
C VAL A 125 17.17 14.88 -11.21
N GLY A 126 17.42 13.56 -11.15
CA GLY A 126 18.36 12.93 -10.22
C GLY A 126 17.71 12.12 -9.10
N GLU A 127 16.38 12.18 -8.95
CA GLU A 127 15.66 11.41 -7.93
C GLU A 127 15.63 9.91 -8.24
N ALA A 128 15.42 9.51 -9.51
CA ALA A 128 15.32 8.09 -9.86
C ALA A 128 16.30 7.68 -10.96
N ARG A 129 17.36 6.96 -10.57
CA ARG A 129 18.29 6.32 -11.53
C ARG A 129 17.64 5.05 -12.08
N GLY A 130 17.67 4.86 -13.40
CA GLY A 130 17.12 3.66 -14.06
C GLY A 130 15.58 3.65 -14.15
N VAL A 131 14.96 4.82 -14.20
CA VAL A 131 13.51 4.99 -14.31
C VAL A 131 13.19 5.91 -15.50
N GLU A 132 12.26 5.46 -16.35
CA GLU A 132 11.75 6.25 -17.46
C GLU A 132 10.46 6.96 -17.06
N PHE A 133 10.38 8.26 -17.35
CA PHE A 133 9.24 9.10 -16.97
C PHE A 133 8.32 9.38 -18.16
N TYR A 134 7.02 9.16 -17.96
CA TYR A 134 5.98 9.46 -18.93
C TYR A 134 4.94 10.41 -18.31
N LYS A 135 4.84 11.62 -18.88
CA LYS A 135 3.82 12.60 -18.47
C LYS A 135 2.43 12.11 -18.88
N CYS A 136 1.60 11.76 -17.90
CA CYS A 136 0.31 11.11 -18.11
C CYS A 136 -0.70 11.44 -16.99
N ASP A 137 -1.84 12.05 -17.34
CA ASP A 137 -3.01 11.99 -16.45
C ASP A 137 -3.66 10.61 -16.59
N VAL A 138 -3.44 9.74 -15.61
CA VAL A 138 -4.01 8.39 -15.61
C VAL A 138 -5.54 8.36 -15.51
N GLY A 139 -6.17 9.49 -15.18
CA GLY A 139 -7.62 9.66 -15.28
C GLY A 139 -8.12 9.89 -16.71
N ASP A 140 -7.22 10.09 -17.67
CA ASP A 140 -7.51 10.21 -19.10
C ASP A 140 -7.12 8.91 -19.83
N ARG A 141 -8.13 8.19 -20.30
CA ARG A 141 -7.96 6.92 -21.01
C ARG A 141 -7.03 7.04 -22.23
N GLU A 142 -7.15 8.10 -23.02
CA GLU A 142 -6.40 8.23 -24.27
C GLU A 142 -4.92 8.45 -24.00
N GLN A 143 -4.59 9.17 -22.92
CA GLN A 143 -3.20 9.34 -22.48
C GLN A 143 -2.60 8.02 -22.00
N VAL A 144 -3.35 7.22 -21.24
CA VAL A 144 -2.89 5.89 -20.78
C VAL A 144 -2.63 4.97 -21.97
N GLU A 145 -3.55 4.91 -22.94
CA GLU A 145 -3.40 4.09 -24.16
C GLU A 145 -2.21 4.54 -25.03
N ARG A 146 -1.98 5.86 -25.14
CA ARG A 146 -0.83 6.42 -25.85
C ARG A 146 0.49 6.04 -25.16
N VAL A 147 0.60 6.31 -23.85
CA VAL A 147 1.83 6.03 -23.09
C VAL A 147 2.12 4.53 -23.03
N ALA A 148 1.10 3.67 -23.00
CA ALA A 148 1.31 2.23 -23.08
C ALA A 148 1.98 1.79 -24.37
N LYS A 149 1.61 2.38 -25.52
CA LYS A 149 2.28 2.14 -26.79
C LYS A 149 3.70 2.67 -26.78
N GLU A 150 3.91 3.88 -26.24
CA GLU A 150 5.25 4.46 -26.07
C GLU A 150 6.14 3.52 -25.27
N ILE A 151 5.68 2.97 -24.13
CA ILE A 151 6.43 2.01 -23.31
C ILE A 151 6.75 0.71 -24.08
N GLU A 152 5.80 0.16 -24.84
CA GLU A 152 6.02 -1.05 -25.63
C GLU A 152 7.01 -0.82 -26.79
N GLU A 153 6.99 0.37 -27.39
CA GLU A 153 7.84 0.77 -28.51
C GLU A 153 9.19 1.34 -28.06
N ASP A 154 9.34 1.74 -26.78
CA ASP A 154 10.51 2.43 -26.30
C ASP A 154 11.75 1.52 -26.29
N PHE A 155 12.77 1.97 -27.00
CA PHE A 155 14.11 1.40 -26.98
C PHE A 155 14.97 2.28 -26.07
N SER A 156 15.04 1.94 -24.78
CA SER A 156 15.86 2.69 -23.83
C SER A 156 17.32 2.73 -24.26
N CYS A 157 18.03 3.80 -23.86
CA CYS A 157 19.38 4.14 -24.30
C CYS A 157 20.44 3.09 -23.94
N ASP A 158 20.13 2.19 -23.00
CA ASP A 158 21.01 1.12 -22.50
C ASP A 158 20.76 -0.25 -23.17
N ALA A 159 20.25 -0.25 -24.40
CA ALA A 159 20.14 -1.42 -25.30
C ALA A 159 19.11 -2.50 -24.95
N LYS A 160 18.15 -2.21 -24.05
CA LYS A 160 16.95 -3.04 -23.85
C LYS A 160 15.68 -2.26 -24.23
N GLN A 161 14.86 -2.86 -25.08
CA GLN A 161 13.46 -2.47 -25.21
C GLN A 161 12.80 -2.69 -23.85
N LEU A 162 12.03 -1.71 -23.32
CA LEU A 162 11.29 -1.94 -22.07
C LEU A 162 10.43 -3.19 -22.24
N GLY A 163 9.60 -3.19 -23.29
CA GLY A 163 8.79 -4.35 -23.67
C GLY A 163 7.45 -4.36 -22.94
N THR A 164 6.75 -5.50 -22.98
CA THR A 164 5.40 -5.61 -22.43
C THR A 164 5.37 -5.46 -20.91
N PRO A 165 4.60 -4.51 -20.35
CA PRO A 165 4.41 -4.37 -18.91
C PRO A 165 3.96 -5.66 -18.22
N THR A 166 4.72 -6.12 -17.24
CA THR A 166 4.44 -7.33 -16.46
C THR A 166 4.01 -7.01 -15.03
N ILE A 167 4.41 -5.87 -14.47
CA ILE A 167 4.00 -5.44 -13.13
C ILE A 167 3.33 -4.08 -13.26
N LEU A 168 2.08 -3.97 -12.80
CA LEU A 168 1.32 -2.73 -12.78
C LEU A 168 1.04 -2.34 -11.33
N ILE A 169 1.60 -1.21 -10.89
CA ILE A 169 1.37 -0.64 -9.57
C ILE A 169 0.46 0.57 -9.69
N ASN A 170 -0.83 0.33 -9.44
CA ASN A 170 -1.83 1.40 -9.45
C ASN A 170 -1.85 2.15 -8.11
N ASN A 171 -1.05 3.21 -8.02
CA ASN A 171 -0.81 3.99 -6.82
C ASN A 171 -1.36 5.42 -6.86
N ALA A 172 -1.53 6.03 -8.04
CA ALA A 172 -2.03 7.40 -8.18
C ALA A 172 -3.32 7.66 -7.38
N ALA A 173 -3.34 8.76 -6.62
CA ALA A 173 -4.50 9.17 -5.84
C ALA A 173 -4.49 10.67 -5.51
N ILE A 174 -5.68 11.22 -5.30
CA ILE A 174 -5.92 12.57 -4.78
C ILE A 174 -6.93 12.55 -3.62
N ALA A 175 -6.89 13.56 -2.76
CA ALA A 175 -7.84 13.78 -1.67
C ALA A 175 -7.98 15.28 -1.38
N HIS A 176 -9.20 15.75 -1.11
CA HIS A 176 -9.47 17.18 -0.89
C HIS A 176 -9.58 17.57 0.60
N GLY A 177 -10.06 16.67 1.46
CA GLY A 177 -10.19 16.95 2.90
C GLY A 177 -11.39 17.83 3.28
N LYS A 178 -12.43 17.88 2.44
CA LYS A 178 -13.63 18.71 2.62
C LYS A 178 -14.84 17.89 3.07
N SER A 179 -15.77 18.53 3.77
CA SER A 179 -17.06 17.92 4.07
C SER A 179 -17.86 17.70 2.77
N ILE A 180 -18.82 16.77 2.79
CA ILE A 180 -19.66 16.51 1.60
C ILE A 180 -20.42 17.74 1.12
N LEU A 181 -20.73 18.68 2.01
CA LEU A 181 -21.43 19.92 1.66
C LEU A 181 -20.51 20.98 1.04
N ASP A 182 -19.20 20.91 1.33
CA ASP A 182 -18.20 21.87 0.84
C ASP A 182 -17.46 21.36 -0.41
N LEU A 183 -17.60 20.07 -0.74
CA LEU A 183 -17.05 19.48 -1.96
C LEU A 183 -17.84 19.95 -3.18
N SER A 184 -17.13 20.44 -4.19
CA SER A 184 -17.75 20.71 -5.49
C SER A 184 -18.03 19.41 -6.25
N HIS A 185 -18.98 19.43 -7.19
CA HIS A 185 -19.25 18.26 -8.04
C HIS A 185 -18.01 17.87 -8.86
N GLU A 186 -17.27 18.86 -9.36
CA GLU A 186 -16.04 18.68 -10.14
C GLU A 186 -14.93 18.07 -9.29
N GLU A 187 -14.82 18.45 -8.01
CA GLU A 187 -13.88 17.85 -7.07
C GLU A 187 -14.18 16.36 -6.84
N ILE A 188 -15.47 16.02 -6.66
CA ILE A 188 -15.93 14.64 -6.51
C ILE A 188 -15.61 13.83 -7.78
N GLU A 189 -16.02 14.32 -8.95
CA GLU A 189 -15.75 13.67 -10.23
C GLU A 189 -14.25 13.48 -10.45
N ARG A 190 -13.43 14.48 -10.13
CA ARG A 190 -11.97 14.40 -10.25
C ARG A 190 -11.39 13.33 -9.33
N THR A 191 -11.92 13.17 -8.11
CA THR A 191 -11.51 12.11 -7.18
C THR A 191 -11.83 10.73 -7.76
N PHE A 192 -13.05 10.50 -8.25
CA PHE A 192 -13.39 9.21 -8.88
C PHE A 192 -12.61 8.95 -10.16
N ARG A 193 -12.37 9.98 -10.98
CA ARG A 193 -11.60 9.85 -12.21
C ARG A 193 -10.18 9.36 -11.95
N VAL A 194 -9.48 9.93 -10.97
CA VAL A 194 -8.09 9.53 -10.69
C VAL A 194 -7.94 8.40 -9.69
N ASN A 195 -8.80 8.27 -8.70
CA ASN A 195 -8.64 7.21 -7.69
C ASN A 195 -9.28 5.89 -8.07
N LEU A 196 -10.22 5.88 -9.04
CA LEU A 196 -10.97 4.68 -9.44
C LEU A 196 -10.89 4.42 -10.94
N LEU A 197 -11.31 5.37 -11.80
CA LEU A 197 -11.35 5.13 -13.24
C LEU A 197 -9.96 4.89 -13.83
N SER A 198 -8.93 5.53 -13.27
CA SER A 198 -7.53 5.27 -13.64
C SER A 198 -7.13 3.80 -13.50
N HIS A 199 -7.59 3.10 -12.45
CA HIS A 199 -7.36 1.66 -12.29
C HIS A 199 -8.02 0.89 -13.41
N PHE A 200 -9.26 1.23 -13.81
CA PHE A 200 -9.90 0.59 -14.96
C PHE A 200 -9.13 0.83 -16.25
N HIS A 201 -8.70 2.07 -16.51
CA HIS A 201 -7.95 2.42 -17.71
C HIS A 201 -6.63 1.66 -17.81
N THR A 202 -5.83 1.69 -16.74
CA THR A 202 -4.54 1.00 -16.68
C THR A 202 -4.69 -0.52 -16.73
N ILE A 203 -5.62 -1.11 -15.97
CA ILE A 203 -5.89 -2.55 -16.02
C ILE A 203 -6.30 -2.97 -17.44
N LYS A 204 -7.26 -2.28 -18.06
CA LYS A 204 -7.70 -2.63 -19.42
C LYS A 204 -6.60 -2.46 -20.47
N THR A 205 -5.65 -1.56 -20.23
CA THR A 205 -4.54 -1.29 -21.17
C THR A 205 -3.41 -2.29 -21.02
N PHE A 206 -2.94 -2.56 -19.80
CA PHE A 206 -1.74 -3.37 -19.56
C PHE A 206 -2.02 -4.86 -19.34
N LEU A 207 -3.19 -5.23 -18.79
CA LEU A 207 -3.52 -6.63 -18.49
C LEU A 207 -3.53 -7.55 -19.72
N PRO A 208 -4.00 -7.13 -20.92
CA PRO A 208 -3.95 -8.00 -22.11
C PRO A 208 -2.53 -8.44 -22.47
N GLY A 209 -1.53 -7.56 -22.30
CA GLY A 209 -0.11 -7.88 -22.49
C GLY A 209 0.36 -8.92 -21.47
N MET A 210 0.08 -8.70 -20.18
CA MET A 210 0.40 -9.66 -19.11
C MET A 210 -0.19 -11.05 -19.34
N ILE A 211 -1.44 -11.11 -19.83
CA ILE A 211 -2.11 -12.36 -20.16
C ILE A 211 -1.43 -13.07 -21.33
N ARG A 212 -1.03 -12.32 -22.37
CA ARG A 212 -0.34 -12.87 -23.55
C ARG A 212 1.00 -13.50 -23.17
N GLU A 213 1.76 -12.82 -22.31
CA GLU A 213 3.03 -13.32 -21.76
C GLU A 213 2.83 -14.39 -20.67
N ASN A 214 1.59 -14.64 -20.27
CA ASN A 214 1.22 -15.52 -19.16
C ASN A 214 1.98 -15.21 -17.85
N ARG A 215 2.31 -13.92 -17.67
CA ARG A 215 3.15 -13.40 -16.60
C ARG A 215 2.66 -12.02 -16.24
N GLY A 216 2.26 -11.84 -14.98
CA GLY A 216 2.10 -10.49 -14.47
C GLY A 216 1.63 -10.35 -13.03
N THR A 217 1.67 -9.13 -12.53
CA THR A 217 1.24 -8.77 -11.18
C THR A 217 0.58 -7.40 -11.19
N VAL A 218 -0.70 -7.36 -10.78
CA VAL A 218 -1.47 -6.12 -10.65
C VAL A 218 -1.58 -5.77 -9.17
N VAL A 219 -1.02 -4.62 -8.79
CA VAL A 219 -1.05 -4.08 -7.43
C VAL A 219 -2.09 -2.97 -7.37
N THR A 220 -3.00 -3.07 -6.40
CA THR A 220 -4.05 -2.07 -6.14
C THR A 220 -3.79 -1.37 -4.82
N MET A 221 -3.43 -0.08 -4.86
CA MET A 221 -3.25 0.74 -3.65
C MET A 221 -4.58 1.31 -3.16
N SER A 222 -5.17 0.67 -2.15
CA SER A 222 -6.35 1.14 -1.44
C SER A 222 -5.96 1.87 -0.13
N SER A 223 -6.74 1.74 0.94
CA SER A 223 -6.50 2.33 2.26
C SER A 223 -7.38 1.66 3.31
N VAL A 224 -6.98 1.71 4.58
CA VAL A 224 -7.86 1.38 5.72
C VAL A 224 -9.17 2.16 5.74
N LEU A 225 -9.16 3.39 5.19
CA LEU A 225 -10.33 4.25 5.11
C LEU A 225 -11.41 3.70 4.16
N ALA A 226 -11.04 2.74 3.30
CA ALA A 226 -11.98 2.01 2.46
C ALA A 226 -12.94 1.11 3.26
N HIS A 227 -12.59 0.74 4.49
CA HIS A 227 -13.42 -0.10 5.36
C HIS A 227 -14.24 0.70 6.37
N LEU A 228 -13.68 1.81 6.87
CA LEU A 228 -14.28 2.58 7.97
C LEU A 228 -15.06 3.81 7.51
N GLY A 229 -14.64 4.47 6.43
CA GLY A 229 -15.06 5.84 6.17
C GLY A 229 -14.50 6.83 7.20
N CYS A 230 -14.31 8.07 6.79
CA CYS A 230 -13.81 9.14 7.65
C CYS A 230 -14.51 10.45 7.32
N ARG A 231 -14.77 11.26 8.36
CA ARG A 231 -15.24 12.63 8.22
C ARG A 231 -14.31 13.41 7.26
N ASN A 232 -14.91 14.28 6.45
CA ASN A 232 -14.24 15.15 5.47
C ASN A 232 -13.46 14.43 4.34
N LEU A 233 -13.70 13.13 4.14
CA LEU A 233 -13.06 12.32 3.09
C LEU A 233 -14.08 11.43 2.39
N SER A 234 -15.33 11.88 2.23
CA SER A 234 -16.41 11.08 1.65
C SER A 234 -16.12 10.64 0.21
N ASP A 235 -15.55 11.53 -0.61
CA ASP A 235 -15.12 11.25 -1.97
C ASP A 235 -13.94 10.25 -2.00
N TYR A 236 -12.91 10.50 -1.19
CA TYR A 236 -11.72 9.65 -1.10
C TYR A 236 -12.07 8.24 -0.59
N THR A 237 -12.77 8.15 0.55
CA THR A 237 -13.16 6.87 1.16
C THR A 237 -14.04 6.05 0.21
N SER A 238 -15.04 6.66 -0.42
CA SER A 238 -15.87 5.99 -1.43
C SER A 238 -15.05 5.46 -2.61
N SER A 239 -14.10 6.26 -3.13
CA SER A 239 -13.22 5.82 -4.21
C SER A 239 -12.34 4.63 -3.81
N LYS A 240 -11.78 4.64 -2.59
CA LYS A 240 -10.93 3.54 -2.07
C LYS A 240 -11.74 2.30 -1.71
N SER A 241 -12.98 2.43 -1.26
CA SER A 241 -13.93 1.31 -1.10
C SER A 241 -14.28 0.66 -2.44
N ALA A 242 -14.50 1.45 -3.49
CA ALA A 242 -14.73 0.93 -4.84
C ALA A 242 -13.54 0.09 -5.35
N LEU A 243 -12.30 0.45 -5.00
CA LEU A 243 -11.11 -0.35 -5.32
C LEU A 243 -11.11 -1.73 -4.65
N LEU A 244 -11.69 -1.89 -3.46
CA LEU A 244 -11.81 -3.21 -2.82
C LEU A 244 -12.69 -4.14 -3.66
N ALA A 245 -13.83 -3.62 -4.14
CA ALA A 245 -14.74 -4.36 -5.01
C ALA A 245 -14.11 -4.66 -6.37
N LEU A 246 -13.48 -3.66 -7.01
CA LEU A 246 -12.74 -3.84 -8.26
C LEU A 246 -11.66 -4.92 -8.14
N HIS A 247 -10.85 -4.87 -7.08
CA HIS A 247 -9.79 -5.84 -6.85
C HIS A 247 -10.34 -7.25 -6.64
N ALA A 248 -11.41 -7.39 -5.86
CA ALA A 248 -12.05 -8.69 -5.62
C ALA A 248 -12.63 -9.28 -6.90
N SER A 249 -13.34 -8.49 -7.70
CA SER A 249 -13.88 -8.92 -9.00
C SER A 249 -12.78 -9.29 -9.98
N LEU A 250 -11.77 -8.44 -10.16
CA LEU A 250 -10.63 -8.72 -11.02
C LEU A 250 -9.92 -10.02 -10.61
N THR A 251 -9.70 -10.21 -9.31
CA THR A 251 -9.08 -11.42 -8.79
C THR A 251 -9.93 -12.65 -9.13
N ALA A 252 -11.25 -12.60 -8.91
CA ALA A 252 -12.14 -13.71 -9.25
C ALA A 252 -12.13 -14.04 -10.76
N GLU A 253 -12.15 -13.02 -11.63
CA GLU A 253 -12.07 -13.17 -13.09
C GLU A 253 -10.76 -13.84 -13.52
N LEU A 254 -9.62 -13.37 -13.00
CA LEU A 254 -8.29 -13.91 -13.33
C LEU A 254 -8.08 -15.32 -12.77
N LEU A 255 -8.60 -15.62 -11.59
CA LEU A 255 -8.54 -16.96 -11.00
C LEU A 255 -9.33 -17.98 -11.86
N HIS A 256 -10.46 -17.56 -12.43
CA HIS A 256 -11.29 -18.43 -13.27
C HIS A 256 -10.68 -18.66 -14.66
N THR A 257 -10.23 -17.60 -15.32
CA THR A 257 -9.85 -17.65 -16.74
C THR A 257 -8.37 -17.97 -16.97
N HIS A 258 -7.48 -17.58 -16.05
CA HIS A 258 -6.03 -17.63 -16.26
C HIS A 258 -5.28 -18.46 -15.20
N GLN A 259 -5.97 -19.37 -14.51
CA GLN A 259 -5.38 -20.38 -13.60
C GLN A 259 -4.34 -19.81 -12.61
N LYS A 260 -4.55 -18.57 -12.15
CA LYS A 260 -3.68 -17.88 -11.18
C LYS A 260 -2.25 -17.58 -11.68
N THR A 261 -2.01 -17.52 -13.00
CA THR A 261 -0.70 -17.11 -13.54
C THR A 261 -0.46 -15.61 -13.37
N ILE A 262 -1.51 -14.81 -13.54
CA ILE A 262 -1.51 -13.40 -13.16
C ILE A 262 -1.80 -13.25 -11.67
N LYS A 263 -0.95 -12.53 -10.96
CA LYS A 263 -1.10 -12.25 -9.53
C LYS A 263 -1.81 -10.93 -9.31
N THR A 264 -2.59 -10.87 -8.25
CA THR A 264 -3.21 -9.64 -7.76
C THR A 264 -2.74 -9.39 -6.32
N LEU A 265 -2.38 -8.15 -6.02
CA LEU A 265 -1.95 -7.72 -4.70
C LEU A 265 -2.75 -6.49 -4.26
N LEU A 266 -3.53 -6.64 -3.20
CA LEU A 266 -4.25 -5.52 -2.59
C LEU A 266 -3.42 -4.95 -1.44
N VAL A 267 -3.24 -3.63 -1.42
CA VAL A 267 -2.53 -2.95 -0.33
C VAL A 267 -3.51 -2.02 0.37
N THR A 268 -3.72 -2.22 1.67
CA THR A 268 -4.59 -1.40 2.53
C THR A 268 -3.77 -0.78 3.65
N PRO A 269 -2.99 0.28 3.35
CA PRO A 269 -2.19 0.95 4.36
C PRO A 269 -3.06 1.84 5.26
N GLY A 270 -2.59 2.02 6.49
CA GLY A 270 -3.01 3.04 7.44
C GLY A 270 -2.58 4.43 7.02
N GLN A 271 -2.52 5.36 7.98
CA GLN A 271 -1.95 6.68 7.73
C GLN A 271 -0.46 6.54 7.38
N ILE A 272 -0.05 7.09 6.23
CA ILE A 272 1.35 7.13 5.79
C ILE A 272 1.82 8.60 5.84
N THR A 273 3.05 8.84 6.28
CA THR A 273 3.71 10.15 6.18
C THR A 273 4.06 10.48 4.71
N THR A 274 3.07 10.86 3.90
CA THR A 274 3.28 11.31 2.52
C THR A 274 2.79 12.75 2.34
N PRO A 275 3.24 13.46 1.29
CA PRO A 275 2.70 14.78 0.94
C PRO A 275 1.17 14.81 0.75
N LEU A 276 0.55 13.67 0.44
CA LEU A 276 -0.91 13.57 0.28
C LEU A 276 -1.67 13.80 1.59
N PHE A 277 -1.06 13.50 2.75
CA PHE A 277 -1.69 13.56 4.07
C PHE A 277 -0.88 14.40 5.07
N ALA A 278 -0.08 15.34 4.56
CA ALA A 278 0.62 16.31 5.40
C ALA A 278 -0.39 17.04 6.31
N GLY A 279 -0.09 17.14 7.60
CA GLY A 279 -0.92 17.86 8.59
C GLY A 279 -1.99 17.05 9.33
N ILE A 280 -2.24 15.77 9.00
CA ILE A 280 -3.20 14.92 9.75
C ILE A 280 -2.66 14.54 11.13
N LYS A 281 -3.42 14.83 12.19
CA LYS A 281 -3.06 14.45 13.57
C LYS A 281 -3.51 13.02 13.87
N THR A 282 -2.59 12.19 14.37
CA THR A 282 -2.88 10.81 14.75
C THR A 282 -3.38 10.74 16.20
N PRO A 283 -4.65 10.32 16.46
CA PRO A 283 -5.23 10.37 17.80
C PRO A 283 -4.66 9.32 18.76
N ALA A 284 -4.23 8.17 18.24
CA ALA A 284 -3.82 7.01 19.03
C ALA A 284 -2.55 6.33 18.47
N PRO A 285 -1.36 6.95 18.63
CA PRO A 285 -0.12 6.50 17.97
C PRO A 285 0.33 5.07 18.37
N PHE A 286 -0.08 4.57 19.54
CA PHE A 286 0.23 3.20 19.96
C PHE A 286 -0.56 2.12 19.20
N LEU A 287 -1.84 2.39 18.89
CA LEU A 287 -2.77 1.42 18.27
C LEU A 287 -2.89 1.61 16.76
N ALA A 288 -2.77 2.85 16.30
CA ALA A 288 -2.78 3.24 14.90
C ALA A 288 -1.51 4.05 14.62
N PRO A 289 -0.33 3.39 14.61
CA PRO A 289 0.92 4.09 14.33
C PRO A 289 0.93 4.63 12.90
N VAL A 290 1.54 5.79 12.72
CA VAL A 290 1.82 6.33 11.38
C VAL A 290 2.90 5.46 10.74
N LEU A 291 2.63 5.03 9.51
CA LEU A 291 3.58 4.25 8.74
C LEU A 291 4.57 5.18 8.04
N GLU A 292 5.85 4.84 8.15
CA GLU A 292 6.86 5.45 7.29
C GLU A 292 6.70 4.87 5.87
N PRO A 293 6.69 5.69 4.81
CA PRO A 293 6.53 5.22 3.42
C PRO A 293 7.48 4.08 3.03
N VAL A 294 8.70 4.09 3.56
CA VAL A 294 9.74 3.08 3.32
C VAL A 294 9.30 1.70 3.79
N ASP A 295 8.57 1.59 4.91
CA ASP A 295 8.13 0.29 5.43
C ASP A 295 7.00 -0.31 4.58
N VAL A 296 6.11 0.55 4.07
CA VAL A 296 5.08 0.13 3.10
C VAL A 296 5.73 -0.32 1.79
N ALA A 297 6.68 0.47 1.26
CA ALA A 297 7.41 0.13 0.04
C ALA A 297 8.13 -1.22 0.18
N LYS A 298 8.81 -1.47 1.30
CA LYS A 298 9.49 -2.74 1.58
C LYS A 298 8.54 -3.94 1.53
N GLU A 299 7.38 -3.87 2.18
CA GLU A 299 6.43 -4.99 2.17
C GLU A 299 5.77 -5.19 0.80
N VAL A 300 5.48 -4.11 0.06
CA VAL A 300 4.98 -4.18 -1.31
C VAL A 300 6.02 -4.84 -2.23
N ILE A 301 7.27 -4.37 -2.22
CA ILE A 301 8.36 -4.92 -3.03
C ILE A 301 8.61 -6.39 -2.67
N LYS A 302 8.68 -6.72 -1.39
CA LYS A 302 8.86 -8.09 -0.92
C LYS A 302 7.75 -9.03 -1.41
N ALA A 303 6.49 -8.58 -1.40
CA ALA A 303 5.38 -9.39 -1.89
C ALA A 303 5.46 -9.59 -3.41
N ILE A 304 5.76 -8.53 -4.16
CA ILE A 304 5.96 -8.60 -5.62
C ILE A 304 7.12 -9.56 -5.94
N ASP A 305 8.30 -9.37 -5.35
CA ASP A 305 9.49 -10.20 -5.56
C ASP A 305 9.27 -11.67 -5.21
N SER A 306 8.46 -11.95 -4.17
CA SER A 306 8.11 -13.33 -3.80
C SER A 306 7.19 -14.00 -4.82
N GLY A 307 6.62 -13.23 -5.77
CA GLY A 307 5.64 -13.70 -6.74
C GLY A 307 4.30 -14.11 -6.15
N GLU A 308 4.03 -13.73 -4.90
CA GLU A 308 2.78 -14.04 -4.20
C GLU A 308 1.68 -13.03 -4.55
N GLY A 309 0.47 -13.53 -4.80
CA GLY A 309 -0.74 -12.71 -4.71
C GLY A 309 -1.21 -12.61 -3.27
N GLY A 310 -2.01 -11.59 -2.93
CA GLY A 310 -2.52 -11.49 -1.57
C GLY A 310 -3.05 -10.12 -1.17
N VAL A 311 -3.16 -9.95 0.14
CA VAL A 311 -3.56 -8.68 0.77
C VAL A 311 -2.49 -8.26 1.78
N ILE A 312 -1.94 -7.06 1.59
CA ILE A 312 -1.06 -6.39 2.53
C ILE A 312 -1.88 -5.37 3.30
N ALA A 313 -2.23 -5.70 4.54
CA ALA A 313 -2.91 -4.80 5.47
C ALA A 313 -1.94 -4.43 6.60
N MET A 314 -1.62 -3.15 6.71
CA MET A 314 -0.72 -2.58 7.70
C MET A 314 -1.20 -1.19 8.13
N PRO A 315 -1.03 -0.76 9.39
CA PRO A 315 -0.51 -1.53 10.53
C PRO A 315 -1.43 -2.68 10.97
N LEU A 316 -1.09 -3.40 12.03
CA LEU A 316 -1.76 -4.64 12.47
C LEU A 316 -3.28 -4.51 12.56
N TYR A 317 -3.79 -3.36 13.01
CA TYR A 317 -5.23 -3.12 13.13
C TYR A 317 -5.96 -3.19 11.78
N ALA A 318 -5.28 -2.85 10.67
CA ALA A 318 -5.85 -2.89 9.31
C ALA A 318 -6.37 -4.28 8.93
N ARG A 319 -5.76 -5.34 9.48
CA ARG A 319 -6.18 -6.73 9.26
C ARG A 319 -7.55 -7.05 9.86
N TRP A 320 -7.93 -6.32 10.90
CA TRP A 320 -9.16 -6.56 11.65
C TRP A 320 -10.28 -5.60 11.27
N LEU A 321 -9.98 -4.50 10.56
CA LEU A 321 -11.00 -3.54 10.13
C LEU A 321 -12.17 -4.11 9.34
N PRO A 322 -12.01 -5.12 8.45
CA PRO A 322 -13.16 -5.74 7.79
C PRO A 322 -14.21 -6.29 8.75
N TRP A 323 -13.81 -6.69 9.97
CA TRP A 323 -14.73 -7.18 11.00
C TRP A 323 -15.59 -6.09 11.62
N MET A 324 -15.27 -4.82 11.41
CA MET A 324 -16.18 -3.74 11.81
C MET A 324 -17.53 -3.99 11.15
N GLY A 325 -17.62 -4.23 9.84
CA GLY A 325 -18.90 -4.38 9.12
C GLY A 325 -19.93 -5.37 9.69
N VAL A 326 -19.53 -6.32 10.57
CA VAL A 326 -20.44 -7.27 11.23
C VAL A 326 -20.83 -6.89 12.68
N LEU A 327 -20.28 -5.82 13.25
CA LEU A 327 -20.56 -5.39 14.62
C LEU A 327 -21.88 -4.62 14.74
N PRO A 328 -22.58 -4.69 15.90
CA PRO A 328 -23.75 -3.87 16.16
C PRO A 328 -23.45 -2.37 16.10
N ALA A 329 -24.42 -1.57 15.62
CA ALA A 329 -24.24 -0.12 15.42
C ALA A 329 -23.80 0.64 16.69
N GLY A 330 -24.29 0.26 17.88
CA GLY A 330 -23.85 0.88 19.13
C GLY A 330 -22.36 0.66 19.42
N LEU A 331 -21.86 -0.55 19.16
CA LEU A 331 -20.44 -0.88 19.32
C LEU A 331 -19.58 -0.15 18.29
N HIS A 332 -20.08 0.01 17.06
CA HIS A 332 -19.43 0.86 16.06
C HIS A 332 -19.21 2.28 16.54
N SER A 333 -20.25 2.94 17.03
CA SER A 333 -20.16 4.32 17.48
C SER A 333 -19.12 4.48 18.61
N VAL A 334 -19.09 3.54 19.56
CA VAL A 334 -18.12 3.54 20.66
C VAL A 334 -16.68 3.35 20.15
N LEU A 335 -16.46 2.37 19.27
CA LEU A 335 -15.12 2.10 18.72
C LEU A 335 -14.61 3.26 17.86
N ARG A 336 -15.48 3.88 17.05
CA ARG A 336 -15.13 5.08 16.27
C ARG A 336 -14.74 6.24 17.16
N TRP A 337 -15.58 6.53 18.16
CA TRP A 337 -15.31 7.58 19.14
C TRP A 337 -13.97 7.35 19.87
N TRP A 338 -13.73 6.13 20.34
CA TRP A 338 -12.49 5.77 21.02
C TRP A 338 -11.25 5.84 20.11
N SER A 339 -11.39 5.49 18.83
CA SER A 339 -10.28 5.57 17.87
C SER A 339 -9.90 7.00 17.47
N GLY A 340 -10.81 7.97 17.66
CA GLY A 340 -10.62 9.36 17.23
C GLY A 340 -10.59 9.57 15.71
N VAL A 341 -10.96 8.56 14.90
CA VAL A 341 -10.86 8.61 13.43
C VAL A 341 -11.59 9.82 12.83
N ASP A 342 -12.73 10.20 13.42
CA ASP A 342 -13.57 11.30 12.92
C ASP A 342 -13.02 12.71 13.27
N VAL A 343 -12.03 12.79 14.16
CA VAL A 343 -11.35 14.03 14.57
C VAL A 343 -9.97 14.16 13.93
N ALA A 344 -9.37 13.05 13.46
CA ALA A 344 -8.03 13.02 12.89
C ALA A 344 -7.84 13.96 11.67
N VAL A 345 -8.91 14.18 10.90
CA VAL A 345 -8.92 15.01 9.68
C VAL A 345 -9.29 16.47 9.96
N GLU A 346 -9.48 16.86 11.22
CA GLU A 346 -9.77 18.24 11.59
C GLU A 346 -8.56 19.14 11.30
N GLY A 347 -8.73 20.09 10.38
CA GLY A 347 -7.67 21.01 9.91
C GLY A 347 -6.82 20.48 8.75
N PHE A 348 -7.13 19.30 8.20
CA PHE A 348 -6.48 18.82 6.98
C PHE A 348 -6.97 19.63 5.77
N VAL A 349 -6.02 20.26 5.08
CA VAL A 349 -6.25 20.92 3.81
C VAL A 349 -5.55 20.05 2.77
N GLY A 350 -6.28 19.41 1.85
CA GLY A 350 -5.67 18.57 0.82
C GLY A 350 -4.61 19.31 0.02
N ARG A 351 -3.74 18.57 -0.70
CA ARG A 351 -2.54 19.11 -1.38
C ARG A 351 -2.78 20.35 -2.26
N ASN A 352 -3.96 20.49 -2.87
CA ASN A 352 -4.33 21.69 -3.66
C ASN A 352 -4.63 22.93 -2.81
N GLY A 353 -5.10 22.75 -1.57
CA GLY A 353 -5.36 23.86 -0.68
C GLY A 353 -4.07 24.38 -0.01
N GLU A 354 -3.01 23.58 0.14
CA GLU A 354 -1.68 24.10 0.51
C GLU A 354 -1.12 25.02 -0.58
N GLU A 355 -1.15 24.63 -1.86
CA GLU A 355 -0.72 25.50 -2.98
C GLU A 355 -1.55 26.79 -3.08
N GLN A 356 -2.85 26.75 -2.75
CA GLN A 356 -3.70 27.96 -2.68
C GLN A 356 -3.42 28.81 -1.44
N THR A 357 -3.05 28.20 -0.31
CA THR A 357 -2.70 28.90 0.94
C THR A 357 -1.33 29.58 0.82
N GLU A 358 -0.35 28.92 0.18
CA GLU A 358 0.95 29.52 -0.13
C GLU A 358 0.83 30.68 -1.13
N LYS A 359 0.08 30.51 -2.22
CA LYS A 359 -0.22 31.61 -3.16
C LYS A 359 -1.04 32.74 -2.51
N GLY A 360 -1.85 32.43 -1.50
CA GLY A 360 -2.59 33.42 -0.70
C GLY A 360 -1.66 34.24 0.19
N LYS A 361 -0.70 33.57 0.86
CA LYS A 361 0.32 34.21 1.70
C LYS A 361 1.31 35.06 0.90
N GLU A 362 1.77 34.58 -0.26
CA GLU A 362 2.62 35.37 -1.16
C GLU A 362 1.91 36.64 -1.66
N LYS A 363 0.61 36.56 -1.97
CA LYS A 363 -0.21 37.74 -2.35
C LYS A 363 -0.43 38.71 -1.19
N GLU A 364 -0.57 38.22 0.04
CA GLU A 364 -0.64 39.07 1.22
C GLU A 364 0.71 39.74 1.53
N GLU A 365 1.82 39.01 1.50
CA GLU A 365 3.16 39.58 1.68
C GLU A 365 3.48 40.63 0.61
N THR A 366 3.16 40.38 -0.66
CA THR A 366 3.36 41.36 -1.74
C THR A 366 2.54 42.65 -1.50
N ARG A 367 1.33 42.54 -0.90
CA ARG A 367 0.52 43.69 -0.50
C ARG A 367 1.10 44.50 0.66
N TYR A 368 1.88 43.88 1.55
CA TYR A 368 2.56 44.57 2.65
C TYR A 368 3.82 45.32 2.19
N PHE A 369 4.42 44.94 1.05
CA PHE A 369 5.57 45.63 0.47
C PHE A 369 5.21 46.73 -0.55
N GLU A 370 3.97 46.77 -1.03
CA GLU A 370 3.46 47.80 -1.96
C GLU A 370 2.57 48.88 -1.27
N GLY A 371 2.43 48.83 0.06
CA GLY A 371 1.56 49.71 0.86
C GLY A 371 2.26 50.87 1.56
#